data_AF-X1TLN1-F1
#
_entry.id   AF-X1TLN1-F1
#
_cell.length_a   1.000
_cell.length_b   1.000
_cell.length_c   1.000
_cell.angle_alpha   90.00
_cell.angle_beta   90.00
_cell.angle_gamma   90.00
#
_symmetry.space_group_name_H-M   'P 1'
#
loop_
_entity.id
_entity.type
_entity.pdbx_description
1 polymer ?
#
loop_
_entity_poly.entity_id
_entity_poly.type
_entity_poly.pdbx_seq_one_letter_code
_entity_poly.pdbx_strand_id
1 'polypeptide(L)'
;MLEAKFYETYYFCNIIKNILYLPDDYLRKLNEFYGDGTIYYRLGTFRKYSALHELIEFIIQDIYYEQADEVFLSEKKALLERFRELPILLQHMRPCTLPIERALEHHQMKHQSFEAFLGNQEKNFIDCNADDVYEYILELRESGIFDLLIEHITKEVFHVLFQNRELAKVFNIMMADALQREENSTPPVEIEELFSKPGILKRAAIPKWVRRAVFYRDR
;
A
#
# COMPACT_ATOMS: atom_id res chain seq x y z
N MET A 1 7.75 -23.53 8.81
CA MET A 1 6.86 -22.49 9.34
C MET A 1 7.59 -21.18 9.10
N LEU A 2 7.18 -20.39 8.12
CA LEU A 2 7.80 -19.08 7.88
C LEU A 2 7.30 -18.16 9.00
N GLU A 3 8.19 -17.74 9.90
CA GLU A 3 7.88 -16.66 10.84
C GLU A 3 7.65 -15.39 10.04
N ALA A 4 6.39 -14.99 9.87
CA ALA A 4 6.05 -13.67 9.34
C ALA A 4 6.48 -12.63 10.38
N LYS A 5 7.45 -11.79 10.02
CA LYS A 5 7.89 -10.66 10.85
C LYS A 5 7.07 -9.45 10.48
N PHE A 6 5.98 -9.24 11.22
CA PHE A 6 5.05 -8.14 10.98
C PHE A 6 5.67 -6.79 11.35
N TYR A 7 5.83 -5.89 10.37
CA TYR A 7 6.18 -4.48 10.60
C TYR A 7 5.00 -3.59 10.25
N GLU A 8 4.47 -2.86 11.23
CA GLU A 8 3.34 -1.93 11.06
C GLU A 8 2.09 -2.56 10.40
N THR A 9 2.02 -3.88 10.28
CA THR A 9 0.95 -4.60 9.58
C THR A 9 -0.43 -4.26 10.14
N TYR A 10 -0.56 -4.17 11.47
CA TYR A 10 -1.82 -3.79 12.12
C TYR A 10 -2.18 -2.31 11.90
N TYR A 11 -1.19 -1.43 11.77
CA TYR A 11 -1.41 -0.04 11.41
C TYR A 11 -2.02 0.06 10.00
N PHE A 12 -1.41 -0.61 9.01
CA PHE A 12 -1.97 -0.69 7.66
C PHE A 12 -3.34 -1.36 7.63
N CYS A 13 -3.55 -2.44 8.39
CA CYS A 13 -4.86 -3.09 8.50
C CYS A 13 -5.92 -2.13 9.02
N ASN A 14 -5.59 -1.29 10.01
CA ASN A 14 -6.51 -0.33 10.58
C ASN A 14 -6.86 0.79 9.60
N ILE A 15 -5.88 1.29 8.84
CA ILE A 15 -6.13 2.28 7.77
C ILE A 15 -7.07 1.70 6.71
N ILE A 16 -6.78 0.50 6.21
CA ILE A 16 -7.59 -0.14 5.18
C ILE A 16 -9.00 -0.42 5.70
N LYS A 17 -9.12 -0.85 6.96
CA LYS A 17 -10.42 -0.99 7.61
C LYS A 17 -11.17 0.35 7.62
N ASN A 18 -10.55 1.44 8.04
CA ASN A 18 -11.21 2.75 8.06
C ASN A 18 -11.68 3.16 6.65
N ILE A 19 -10.83 2.98 5.63
CA ILE A 19 -11.19 3.27 4.23
C ILE A 19 -12.41 2.46 3.78
N LEU A 20 -12.47 1.17 4.12
CA LEU A 20 -13.57 0.30 3.71
C LEU A 20 -14.87 0.56 4.47
N TYR A 21 -14.80 0.93 5.75
CA TYR A 21 -15.98 1.16 6.60
C TYR A 21 -16.49 2.61 6.56
N LEU A 22 -15.65 3.56 6.16
CA LEU A 22 -15.98 4.99 6.03
C LEU A 22 -15.60 5.52 4.64
N PRO A 23 -16.10 4.91 3.54
CA PRO A 23 -15.63 5.22 2.19
C PRO A 23 -15.87 6.68 1.76
N ASP A 24 -16.86 7.35 2.35
CA ASP A 24 -17.22 8.75 2.05
C ASP A 24 -16.07 9.71 2.39
N ASP A 25 -15.29 9.41 3.43
CA ASP A 25 -14.13 10.23 3.82
C ASP A 25 -12.93 10.05 2.87
N TYR A 26 -12.96 9.03 2.02
CA TYR A 26 -11.86 8.61 1.15
C TYR A 26 -12.25 8.59 -0.34
N LEU A 27 -13.36 9.24 -0.72
CA LEU A 27 -13.90 9.19 -2.09
C LEU A 27 -12.86 9.52 -3.17
N ARG A 28 -12.02 10.54 -2.95
CA ARG A 28 -10.96 10.91 -3.92
C ARG A 28 -9.96 9.79 -4.13
N LYS A 29 -9.43 9.25 -3.02
CA LYS A 29 -8.44 8.14 -3.03
C LYS A 29 -9.05 6.87 -3.65
N LEU A 30 -10.31 6.58 -3.34
CA LEU A 30 -11.02 5.44 -3.93
C LEU A 30 -11.36 5.65 -5.42
N ASN A 31 -11.61 6.89 -5.85
CA ASN A 31 -11.77 7.21 -7.27
C ASN A 31 -10.49 6.97 -8.06
N GLU A 32 -9.33 7.35 -7.52
CA GLU A 32 -8.02 7.03 -8.13
C GLU A 32 -7.80 5.51 -8.24
N PHE A 33 -8.35 4.74 -7.29
CA PHE A 33 -8.29 3.29 -7.35
C PHE A 33 -9.23 2.69 -8.40
N TYR A 34 -10.55 2.88 -8.33
CA TYR A 34 -11.49 2.16 -9.22
C TYR A 34 -12.26 3.05 -10.18
N GLY A 35 -12.19 4.37 -10.04
CA GLY A 35 -12.98 5.33 -10.81
C GLY A 35 -12.50 5.49 -12.25
N ASP A 36 -13.29 6.20 -13.05
CA ASP A 36 -12.94 6.60 -14.41
C ASP A 36 -12.52 5.42 -15.30
N GLY A 37 -13.24 4.29 -15.20
CA GLY A 37 -12.93 3.05 -15.92
C GLY A 37 -11.72 2.26 -15.38
N THR A 38 -11.01 2.77 -14.37
CA THR A 38 -9.82 2.10 -13.81
C THR A 38 -10.16 0.76 -13.14
N ILE A 39 -11.42 0.57 -12.73
CA ILE A 39 -11.93 -0.72 -12.25
C ILE A 39 -11.72 -1.86 -13.24
N TYR A 40 -11.78 -1.61 -14.55
CA TYR A 40 -11.67 -2.62 -15.58
C TYR A 40 -10.32 -3.37 -15.55
N TYR A 41 -9.25 -2.68 -15.19
CA TYR A 41 -7.91 -3.27 -15.05
C TYR A 41 -7.76 -4.18 -13.82
N ARG A 42 -8.73 -4.15 -12.91
CA ARG A 42 -8.75 -4.95 -11.67
C ARG A 42 -9.63 -6.18 -11.79
N LEU A 43 -10.29 -6.36 -12.93
CA LEU A 43 -11.16 -7.50 -13.18
C LEU A 43 -10.32 -8.70 -13.63
N GLY A 44 -10.73 -9.88 -13.18
CA GLY A 44 -10.10 -11.11 -13.58
C GLY A 44 -10.66 -12.31 -12.83
N THR A 45 -10.78 -13.43 -13.53
CA THR A 45 -11.35 -14.65 -12.95
C THR A 45 -10.33 -15.31 -12.04
N PHE A 46 -10.57 -15.25 -10.71
CA PHE A 46 -9.73 -15.89 -9.68
C PHE A 46 -8.23 -15.65 -9.90
N ARG A 47 -7.79 -14.38 -9.89
CA ARG A 47 -6.37 -14.04 -9.92
C ARG A 47 -5.71 -14.43 -8.58
N LYS A 48 -4.49 -14.98 -8.62
CA LYS A 48 -3.74 -15.30 -7.38
C LYS A 48 -3.40 -14.03 -6.59
N TYR A 49 -2.96 -13.00 -7.31
CA TYR A 49 -2.90 -11.63 -6.81
C TYR A 49 -4.28 -11.01 -7.02
N SER A 50 -5.05 -10.88 -5.94
CA SER A 50 -6.45 -10.44 -6.01
C SER A 50 -6.54 -8.91 -6.02
N ALA A 51 -7.70 -8.37 -6.40
CA ALA A 51 -7.98 -6.93 -6.27
C ALA A 51 -7.78 -6.40 -4.84
N LEU A 52 -7.97 -7.24 -3.80
CA LEU A 52 -7.63 -6.85 -2.42
C LEU A 52 -6.12 -6.64 -2.22
N HIS A 53 -5.25 -7.42 -2.87
CA HIS A 53 -3.81 -7.17 -2.81
C HIS A 53 -3.47 -5.85 -3.49
N GLU A 54 -4.07 -5.58 -4.66
CA GLU A 54 -3.89 -4.31 -5.38
C GLU A 54 -4.36 -3.10 -4.56
N LEU A 55 -5.47 -3.22 -3.82
CA LEU A 55 -5.93 -2.17 -2.92
C LEU A 55 -4.95 -1.93 -1.76
N ILE A 56 -4.48 -3.01 -1.14
CA ILE A 56 -3.49 -2.95 -0.04
C ILE A 56 -2.23 -2.23 -0.53
N GLU A 57 -1.69 -2.69 -1.65
CA GLU A 57 -0.51 -2.11 -2.29
C GLU A 57 -0.71 -0.63 -2.61
N PHE A 58 -1.82 -0.27 -3.25
CA PHE A 58 -2.17 1.12 -3.56
C PHE A 58 -2.14 2.03 -2.32
N ILE A 59 -2.73 1.57 -1.22
CA ILE A 59 -2.79 2.34 0.05
C ILE A 59 -1.40 2.43 0.70
N ILE A 60 -0.63 1.33 0.72
CA ILE A 60 0.70 1.32 1.34
C ILE A 60 1.66 2.22 0.57
N GLN A 61 1.65 2.17 -0.77
CA GLN A 61 2.48 3.04 -1.60
C GLN A 61 2.22 4.51 -1.30
N ASP A 62 0.94 4.90 -1.24
CA ASP A 62 0.53 6.27 -0.95
C ASP A 62 1.02 6.74 0.44
N ILE A 63 0.91 5.90 1.48
CA ILE A 63 1.45 6.20 2.83
C ILE A 63 2.97 6.40 2.81
N TYR A 64 3.70 5.65 1.99
CA TYR A 64 5.14 5.85 1.86
C TYR A 64 5.47 7.15 1.11
N TYR A 65 4.70 7.52 0.10
CA TYR A 65 4.85 8.80 -0.60
C TYR A 65 4.42 10.02 0.25
N GLU A 66 3.48 9.86 1.18
CA GLU A 66 3.12 10.89 2.16
C GLU A 66 4.32 11.31 3.04
N GLN A 67 5.42 10.54 3.09
CA GLN A 67 6.66 10.95 3.78
C GLN A 67 7.43 12.05 3.04
N ALA A 68 7.15 12.25 1.75
CA ALA A 68 7.64 13.38 0.97
C ALA A 68 6.77 14.64 1.18
N ASP A 69 6.05 14.74 2.30
CA ASP A 69 5.29 15.93 2.69
C ASP A 69 6.13 16.90 3.54
N GLU A 70 6.04 18.20 3.23
CA GLU A 70 6.81 19.25 3.92
C GLU A 70 6.47 19.38 5.41
N VAL A 71 5.22 19.09 5.82
CA VAL A 71 4.82 19.11 7.22
C VAL A 71 5.52 17.98 7.96
N PHE A 72 5.51 16.76 7.38
CA PHE A 72 6.21 15.60 7.93
C PHE A 72 7.70 15.88 8.13
N LEU A 73 8.36 16.49 7.13
CA LEU A 73 9.78 16.84 7.22
C LEU A 73 10.05 17.93 8.26
N SER A 74 9.20 18.96 8.32
CA SER A 74 9.32 20.04 9.30
C SER A 74 9.26 19.53 10.73
N GLU A 75 8.35 18.59 11.02
CA GLU A 75 8.25 17.96 12.34
C GLU A 75 9.53 17.20 12.72
N LYS A 76 10.10 16.44 11.78
CA LYS A 76 11.35 15.72 12.00
C LYS A 76 12.55 16.64 12.21
N LYS A 77 12.66 17.71 11.41
CA LYS A 77 13.71 18.73 11.57
C LYS A 77 13.60 19.45 12.91
N ALA A 78 12.39 19.82 13.32
CA ALA A 78 12.14 20.41 14.63
C ALA A 78 12.55 19.47 15.78
N LEU A 79 12.29 18.17 15.64
CA LEU A 79 12.73 17.17 16.62
C LEU A 79 14.26 17.05 16.66
N LEU A 80 14.93 17.05 15.51
CA LEU A 80 16.39 17.03 15.42
C LEU A 80 17.01 18.26 16.12
N GLU A 81 16.52 19.47 15.84
CA GLU A 81 17.02 20.70 16.46
C GLU A 81 16.75 20.73 17.97
N ARG A 82 15.56 20.32 18.41
CA ARG A 82 15.18 20.30 19.83
C ARG A 82 16.11 19.44 20.68
N PHE A 83 16.60 18.34 20.12
CA PHE A 83 17.42 17.36 20.83
C PHE A 83 18.90 17.38 20.41
N ARG A 84 19.35 18.42 19.67
CA ARG A 84 20.73 18.55 19.19
C ARG A 84 21.78 18.41 20.30
N GLU A 85 21.50 18.96 21.48
CA GLU A 85 22.36 18.90 22.66
C GLU A 85 22.23 17.61 23.50
N LEU A 86 21.41 16.65 23.06
CA LEU A 86 21.19 15.37 23.75
C LEU A 86 21.53 14.19 22.81
N PRO A 87 22.82 13.92 22.54
CA PRO A 87 23.26 12.92 21.56
C PRO A 87 22.73 11.51 21.81
N ILE A 88 22.59 11.11 23.09
CA ILE A 88 22.06 9.81 23.47
C ILE A 88 20.62 9.64 22.97
N LEU A 89 19.78 10.68 23.11
CA LEU A 89 18.41 10.62 22.62
C LEU A 89 18.35 10.55 21.09
N LEU A 90 19.21 11.31 20.40
CA LEU A 90 19.28 11.29 18.94
C LEU A 90 19.70 9.91 18.40
N GLN A 91 20.66 9.25 19.06
CA GLN A 91 21.11 7.91 18.70
C GLN A 91 19.97 6.89 18.78
N HIS A 92 19.11 6.99 19.79
CA HIS A 92 17.98 6.07 19.94
C HIS A 92 16.78 6.43 19.05
N MET A 93 16.46 7.72 18.89
CA MET A 93 15.30 8.15 18.12
C MET A 93 15.51 8.08 16.61
N ARG A 94 16.76 8.25 16.14
CA ARG A 94 17.12 8.27 14.71
C ARG A 94 16.17 9.15 13.87
N PRO A 95 16.10 10.46 14.13
CA PRO A 95 15.13 11.37 13.49
C PRO A 95 15.35 11.50 11.98
N CYS A 96 16.59 11.39 11.52
CA CYS A 96 16.97 11.44 10.12
C CYS A 96 16.51 10.21 9.32
N THR A 97 16.20 9.09 10.00
CA THR A 97 15.77 7.84 9.35
C THR A 97 14.29 7.91 8.99
N LEU A 98 13.98 7.80 7.70
CA LEU A 98 12.62 7.79 7.15
C LEU A 98 11.86 6.51 7.57
N PRO A 99 10.53 6.57 7.75
CA PRO A 99 9.75 5.38 8.04
C PRO A 99 9.94 4.25 7.02
N ILE A 100 10.14 4.57 5.72
CA ILE A 100 10.48 3.55 4.72
C ILE A 100 11.78 2.81 5.03
N GLU A 101 12.82 3.51 5.48
CA GLU A 101 14.09 2.89 5.89
C GLU A 101 13.88 1.96 7.08
N ARG A 102 13.05 2.35 8.06
CA ARG A 102 12.74 1.48 9.21
C ARG A 102 12.07 0.18 8.79
N ALA A 103 11.16 0.25 7.81
CA ALA A 103 10.52 -0.93 7.24
C ALA A 103 11.54 -1.81 6.50
N LEU A 104 12.41 -1.22 5.68
CA LEU A 104 13.50 -1.94 5.00
C LEU A 104 14.46 -2.62 5.99
N GLU A 105 14.87 -1.92 7.04
CA GLU A 105 15.73 -2.45 8.12
C GLU A 105 15.06 -3.62 8.83
N HIS A 106 13.77 -3.50 9.16
CA HIS A 106 13.02 -4.58 9.81
C HIS A 106 12.98 -5.85 8.97
N HIS A 107 12.74 -5.71 7.66
CA HIS A 107 12.73 -6.82 6.72
C HIS A 107 14.13 -7.23 6.24
N GLN A 108 15.20 -6.64 6.80
CA GLN A 108 16.60 -6.94 6.49
C GLN A 108 16.94 -6.73 5.01
N MET A 109 16.27 -5.78 4.37
CA MET A 109 16.49 -5.39 2.98
C MET A 109 17.66 -4.42 2.92
N LYS A 110 18.71 -4.79 2.19
CA LYS A 110 19.87 -3.92 1.98
C LYS A 110 19.45 -2.71 1.14
N HIS A 111 19.74 -1.52 1.61
CA HIS A 111 19.44 -0.26 0.94
C HIS A 111 20.50 0.79 1.28
N GLN A 112 20.59 1.84 0.46
CA GLN A 112 21.29 3.05 0.84
C GLN A 112 20.43 3.84 1.82
N SER A 113 21.00 4.30 2.93
CA SER A 113 20.26 5.18 3.86
C SER A 113 20.02 6.56 3.25
N PHE A 114 18.94 7.23 3.64
CA PHE A 114 18.60 8.56 3.16
C PHE A 114 19.70 9.59 3.43
N GLU A 115 20.35 9.54 4.60
CA GLU A 115 21.49 10.42 4.91
C GLU A 115 22.67 10.22 3.94
N ALA A 116 22.94 8.97 3.54
CA ALA A 116 23.98 8.67 2.56
C ALA A 116 23.58 9.10 1.14
N PHE A 117 22.29 9.02 0.81
CA PHE A 117 21.75 9.55 -0.45
C PHE A 117 21.92 11.08 -0.53
N LEU A 118 21.53 11.80 0.54
CA LEU A 118 21.75 13.25 0.64
C LEU A 118 23.23 13.62 0.58
N GLY A 119 24.10 12.83 1.22
CA GLY A 119 25.54 13.04 1.17
C GLY A 119 26.12 12.99 -0.25
N ASN A 120 25.56 12.17 -1.14
CA ASN A 120 25.95 12.15 -2.57
C ASN A 120 25.56 13.44 -3.31
N GLN A 121 24.60 14.20 -2.79
CA GLN A 121 24.16 15.49 -3.31
C GLN A 121 24.77 16.68 -2.54
N GLU A 122 25.75 16.45 -1.67
CA GLU A 122 26.33 17.46 -0.78
C GLU A 122 25.30 18.15 0.14
N LYS A 123 24.22 17.43 0.48
CA LYS A 123 23.16 17.89 1.38
C LYS A 123 23.18 17.13 2.71
N ASN A 124 22.62 17.78 3.74
CA ASN A 124 22.34 17.16 5.03
C ASN A 124 20.83 17.11 5.29
N PHE A 125 20.40 16.33 6.27
CA PHE A 125 18.98 16.17 6.62
C PHE A 125 18.28 17.49 6.98
N ILE A 126 18.99 18.46 7.56
CA ILE A 126 18.39 19.76 7.92
C ILE A 126 18.03 20.59 6.67
N ASP A 127 18.78 20.40 5.58
CA ASP A 127 18.69 21.17 4.34
C ASP A 127 17.81 20.48 3.28
N CYS A 128 17.38 19.23 3.50
CA CYS A 128 16.57 18.49 2.53
C CYS A 128 15.15 19.05 2.39
N ASN A 129 14.46 18.75 1.30
CA ASN A 129 13.06 19.12 1.09
C ASN A 129 12.21 17.91 0.63
N ALA A 130 10.94 18.13 0.33
CA ALA A 130 10.04 17.11 -0.19
C ALA A 130 10.58 16.42 -1.45
N ASP A 131 11.17 17.18 -2.37
CA ASP A 131 11.72 16.66 -3.63
C ASP A 131 12.86 15.67 -3.36
N ASP A 132 13.75 15.96 -2.39
CA ASP A 132 14.85 15.06 -2.02
C ASP A 132 14.35 13.70 -1.51
N VAL A 133 13.25 13.70 -0.74
CA VAL A 133 12.62 12.47 -0.25
C VAL A 133 11.95 11.72 -1.39
N TYR A 134 11.28 12.43 -2.28
CA TYR A 134 10.64 11.84 -3.44
C TYR A 134 11.67 11.19 -4.37
N GLU A 135 12.77 11.88 -4.68
CA GLU A 135 13.90 11.34 -5.45
C GLU A 135 14.51 10.10 -4.78
N TYR A 136 14.68 10.12 -3.45
CA TYR A 136 15.17 8.95 -2.73
C TYR A 136 14.21 7.75 -2.84
N ILE A 137 12.90 7.97 -2.73
CA ILE A 137 11.90 6.91 -2.93
C ILE A 137 11.93 6.38 -4.37
N LEU A 138 12.14 7.25 -5.36
CA LEU A 138 12.33 6.85 -6.75
C LEU A 138 13.58 5.97 -6.92
N GLU A 139 14.72 6.34 -6.33
CA GLU A 139 15.96 5.52 -6.36
C GLU A 139 15.72 4.13 -5.76
N LEU A 140 14.99 4.05 -4.64
CA LEU A 140 14.59 2.77 -4.03
C LEU A 140 13.69 1.95 -4.97
N ARG A 141 12.85 2.60 -5.78
CA ARG A 141 12.00 1.93 -6.77
C ARG A 141 12.80 1.49 -7.99
N GLU A 142 13.69 2.31 -8.52
CA GLU A 142 14.55 1.97 -9.65
C GLU A 142 15.46 0.77 -9.34
N SER A 143 15.93 0.67 -8.10
CA SER A 143 16.67 -0.50 -7.61
C SER A 143 15.79 -1.74 -7.36
N GLY A 144 14.46 -1.62 -7.44
CA GLY A 144 13.48 -2.68 -7.20
C GLY A 144 13.25 -3.01 -5.72
N ILE A 145 13.97 -2.36 -4.80
CA ILE A 145 13.86 -2.61 -3.36
C ILE A 145 12.52 -2.13 -2.82
N PHE A 146 12.04 -0.99 -3.32
CA PHE A 146 10.72 -0.46 -2.97
C PHE A 146 9.62 -1.48 -3.29
N ASP A 147 9.58 -1.99 -4.53
CA ASP A 147 8.54 -2.93 -4.95
C ASP A 147 8.58 -4.24 -4.15
N LEU A 148 9.78 -4.73 -3.82
CA LEU A 148 9.97 -5.90 -2.94
C LEU A 148 9.43 -5.64 -1.53
N LEU A 149 9.68 -4.46 -0.96
CA LEU A 149 9.14 -4.07 0.34
C LEU A 149 7.61 -4.05 0.31
N ILE A 150 7.03 -3.37 -0.68
CA ILE A 150 5.58 -3.26 -0.82
C ILE A 150 4.93 -4.64 -1.01
N GLU A 151 5.52 -5.52 -1.82
CA GLU A 151 5.03 -6.89 -1.99
C GLU A 151 5.06 -7.67 -0.67
N HIS A 152 6.12 -7.51 0.13
CA HIS A 152 6.25 -8.15 1.45
C HIS A 152 5.17 -7.68 2.42
N ILE A 153 5.04 -6.37 2.62
CA ILE A 153 4.04 -5.79 3.53
C ILE A 153 2.63 -6.14 3.04
N THR A 154 2.40 -6.12 1.72
CA THR A 154 1.10 -6.47 1.13
C THR A 154 0.70 -7.91 1.46
N LYS A 155 1.63 -8.87 1.40
CA LYS A 155 1.36 -10.27 1.79
C LYS A 155 1.00 -10.39 3.27
N GLU A 156 1.70 -9.65 4.12
CA GLU A 156 1.46 -9.63 5.57
C GLU A 156 0.08 -9.06 5.91
N VAL A 157 -0.23 -7.90 5.34
CA VAL A 157 -1.52 -7.22 5.54
C VAL A 157 -2.65 -8.05 4.94
N PHE A 158 -2.47 -8.62 3.74
CA PHE A 158 -3.45 -9.50 3.12
C PHE A 158 -3.73 -10.72 4.01
N HIS A 159 -2.71 -11.32 4.61
CA HIS A 159 -2.89 -12.47 5.50
C HIS A 159 -3.85 -12.15 6.67
N VAL A 160 -3.71 -10.97 7.26
CA VAL A 160 -4.58 -10.51 8.37
C VAL A 160 -5.97 -10.13 7.86
N LEU A 161 -6.06 -9.32 6.81
CA LEU A 161 -7.34 -8.82 6.30
C LEU A 161 -8.19 -9.91 5.67
N PHE A 162 -7.57 -10.87 4.98
CA PHE A 162 -8.29 -11.97 4.33
C PHE A 162 -9.02 -12.85 5.34
N GLN A 163 -8.53 -12.97 6.57
CA GLN A 163 -9.20 -13.69 7.66
C GLN A 163 -10.49 -13.01 8.13
N ASN A 164 -10.60 -11.69 7.96
CA ASN A 164 -11.79 -10.94 8.35
C ASN A 164 -12.89 -11.05 7.28
N ARG A 165 -13.88 -11.91 7.54
CA ARG A 165 -15.00 -12.18 6.62
C ARG A 165 -15.88 -10.97 6.35
N GLU A 166 -16.14 -10.15 7.37
CA GLU A 166 -16.96 -8.94 7.20
C GLU A 166 -16.22 -7.91 6.35
N LEU A 167 -14.91 -7.71 6.60
CA LEU A 167 -14.10 -6.81 5.79
C LEU A 167 -14.02 -7.28 4.34
N ALA A 168 -13.78 -8.58 4.11
CA ALA A 168 -13.77 -9.14 2.77
C ALA A 168 -15.13 -8.95 2.05
N LYS A 169 -16.24 -9.08 2.77
CA LYS A 169 -17.57 -8.81 2.23
C LYS A 169 -17.75 -7.34 1.87
N VAL A 170 -17.39 -6.41 2.77
CA VAL A 170 -17.48 -4.96 2.53
C VAL A 170 -16.65 -4.56 1.31
N PHE A 171 -15.41 -5.06 1.19
CA PHE A 171 -14.58 -4.81 0.01
C PHE A 171 -15.22 -5.31 -1.29
N ASN A 172 -15.78 -6.52 -1.29
CA ASN A 172 -16.43 -7.06 -2.51
C ASN A 172 -17.69 -6.26 -2.88
N ILE A 173 -18.45 -5.75 -1.91
CA ILE A 173 -19.59 -4.86 -2.16
C ILE A 173 -19.11 -3.55 -2.78
N MET A 174 -18.09 -2.91 -2.20
CA MET A 174 -17.50 -1.67 -2.73
C MET A 174 -17.05 -1.83 -4.19
N MET A 175 -16.37 -2.93 -4.51
CA MET A 175 -15.93 -3.22 -5.89
C MET A 175 -17.11 -3.48 -6.83
N ALA A 176 -18.17 -4.14 -6.36
CA ALA A 176 -19.37 -4.38 -7.16
C ALA A 176 -20.13 -3.07 -7.45
N ASP A 177 -20.27 -2.20 -6.44
CA ASP A 177 -20.92 -0.90 -6.59
C ASP A 177 -20.11 0.02 -7.52
N ALA A 178 -18.78 0.01 -7.39
CA ALA A 178 -17.90 0.71 -8.32
C ALA A 178 -18.08 0.22 -9.76
N LEU A 179 -18.19 -1.10 -9.98
CA LEU A 179 -18.37 -1.65 -11.32
C LEU A 179 -19.76 -1.31 -11.89
N GLN A 180 -20.78 -1.31 -11.03
CA GLN A 180 -22.14 -0.96 -11.43
C GLN A 180 -22.24 0.50 -11.88
N ARG A 181 -21.49 1.43 -11.27
CA ARG A 181 -21.44 2.83 -11.72
C ARG A 181 -20.96 3.00 -13.16
N GLU A 182 -20.19 2.04 -13.67
CA GLU A 182 -19.68 2.01 -15.04
C GLU A 182 -20.64 1.32 -16.03
N GLU A 183 -21.88 1.02 -15.65
CA GLU A 183 -22.85 0.30 -16.52
C GLU A 183 -23.15 0.99 -17.85
N ASN A 184 -23.00 2.33 -17.91
CA ASN A 184 -23.22 3.13 -19.12
C ASN A 184 -21.93 3.32 -19.93
N SER A 185 -20.79 2.84 -19.41
CA SER A 185 -19.50 2.86 -20.07
C SER A 185 -19.30 1.58 -20.87
N THR A 186 -18.60 1.66 -22.00
CA THR A 186 -18.23 0.48 -22.78
C THR A 186 -16.98 -0.16 -22.16
N PRO A 187 -17.02 -1.43 -21.74
CA PRO A 187 -15.82 -2.11 -21.23
C PRO A 187 -14.80 -2.30 -22.36
N PRO A 188 -13.49 -2.39 -22.03
CA PRO A 188 -12.48 -2.82 -22.99
C PRO A 188 -12.81 -4.18 -23.62
N VAL A 189 -12.54 -4.33 -24.91
CA VAL A 189 -12.89 -5.52 -25.71
C VAL A 189 -12.25 -6.79 -25.12
N GLU A 190 -11.06 -6.65 -24.54
CA GLU A 190 -10.28 -7.73 -23.94
C GLU A 190 -10.98 -8.40 -22.73
N ILE A 191 -11.91 -7.69 -22.08
CA ILE A 191 -12.59 -8.17 -20.88
C ILE A 191 -14.10 -8.29 -21.06
N GLU A 192 -14.63 -8.00 -22.25
CA GLU A 192 -16.06 -8.05 -22.56
C GLU A 192 -16.65 -9.44 -22.25
N GLU A 193 -15.88 -10.50 -22.49
CA GLU A 193 -16.27 -11.88 -22.21
C GLU A 193 -16.56 -12.15 -20.72
N LEU A 194 -16.03 -11.33 -19.81
CA LEU A 194 -16.26 -11.45 -18.36
C LEU A 194 -17.67 -10.97 -17.96
N PHE A 195 -18.36 -10.20 -18.80
CA PHE A 195 -19.61 -9.54 -18.44
C PHE A 195 -20.84 -10.32 -18.88
N SER A 196 -21.79 -10.49 -17.95
CA SER A 196 -23.12 -11.02 -18.27
C SER A 196 -24.00 -9.92 -18.90
N LYS A 197 -23.83 -8.70 -18.42
CA LYS A 197 -24.36 -7.43 -18.93
C LYS A 197 -23.47 -6.29 -18.37
N PRO A 198 -23.54 -5.07 -18.91
CA PRO A 198 -22.76 -3.95 -18.39
C PRO A 198 -22.91 -3.80 -16.87
N GLY A 199 -21.78 -3.57 -16.18
CA GLY A 199 -21.72 -3.48 -14.72
C GLY A 199 -21.84 -4.82 -13.95
N ILE A 200 -22.13 -5.96 -14.60
CA ILE A 200 -22.33 -7.25 -13.91
C ILE A 200 -21.52 -8.40 -14.53
N LEU A 201 -20.62 -8.97 -13.73
CA LEU A 201 -19.78 -10.10 -14.11
C LEU A 201 -20.54 -11.43 -14.21
N LYS A 202 -20.09 -12.31 -15.12
CA LYS A 202 -20.54 -13.70 -15.21
C LYS A 202 -20.07 -14.49 -13.99
N ARG A 203 -20.87 -15.49 -13.59
CA ARG A 203 -20.42 -16.49 -12.63
C ARG A 203 -19.39 -17.42 -13.28
N ALA A 204 -18.28 -17.65 -12.60
CA ALA A 204 -17.25 -18.58 -13.03
C ALA A 204 -17.14 -19.77 -12.06
N ALA A 205 -16.76 -20.94 -12.58
CA ALA A 205 -16.56 -22.13 -11.76
C ALA A 205 -15.37 -21.93 -10.81
N ILE A 206 -15.60 -22.09 -9.49
CA ILE A 206 -14.57 -21.86 -8.47
C ILE A 206 -13.47 -22.94 -8.55
N PRO A 207 -12.21 -22.58 -8.85
CA PRO A 207 -11.08 -23.52 -8.92
C PRO A 207 -10.79 -24.18 -7.57
N LYS A 208 -10.19 -25.38 -7.60
CA LYS A 208 -9.83 -26.13 -6.38
C LYS A 208 -8.94 -25.33 -5.42
N TRP A 209 -8.02 -24.53 -5.95
CA TRP A 209 -7.10 -23.76 -5.11
C TRP A 209 -7.82 -22.63 -4.34
N VAL A 210 -8.84 -21.99 -4.94
CA VAL A 210 -9.65 -20.97 -4.27
C VAL A 210 -10.46 -21.58 -3.14
N ARG A 211 -11.07 -22.76 -3.39
CA ARG A 211 -11.79 -23.50 -2.34
C ARG A 211 -10.87 -23.83 -1.16
N ARG A 212 -9.63 -24.24 -1.45
CA ARG A 212 -8.61 -24.48 -0.41
C ARG A 212 -8.27 -23.21 0.35
N ALA A 213 -8.05 -22.08 -0.34
CA ALA A 213 -7.75 -20.81 0.31
C ALA A 213 -8.85 -20.37 1.28
N VAL A 214 -10.12 -20.44 0.86
CA VAL A 214 -11.28 -20.14 1.72
C VAL A 214 -11.37 -21.11 2.90
N PHE A 215 -11.15 -22.41 2.66
CA PHE A 215 -11.15 -23.41 3.73
C PHE A 215 -10.05 -23.17 4.77
N TYR A 216 -8.85 -22.73 4.37
CA TYR A 216 -7.78 -22.39 5.31
C TYR A 216 -8.01 -21.07 6.05
N ARG A 217 -8.74 -20.13 5.45
CA ARG A 217 -9.18 -18.91 6.13
C ARG A 217 -10.19 -19.20 7.25
N ASP A 218 -11.10 -20.13 7.00
CA ASP A 218 -12.21 -20.44 7.92
C ASP A 218 -11.86 -21.47 9.00
N ARG A 219 -10.58 -21.87 9.09
CA ARG A 219 -10.04 -22.75 10.13
C ARG A 219 -9.54 -21.95 11.32
#